data_AF-A0ABD1CYG2-F1
#
_entry.id   AF-A0ABD1CYG2-F1
#
_cell.length_a   1.000
_cell.length_b   1.000
_cell.length_c   1.000
_cell.angle_alpha   90.00
_cell.angle_beta   90.00
_cell.angle_gamma   90.00
#
_symmetry.space_group_name_H-M   'P 1'
#
loop_
_entity.id
_entity.type
_entity.pdbx_description
1 polymer ?
#
loop_
_entity_poly.entity_id
_entity_poly.type
_entity_poly.pdbx_seq_one_letter_code
_entity_poly.pdbx_strand_id
1 'polypeptide(L)'
;MRTRSSANQGLNVRNSPGTRTKSRNILMSNISDLVERFNSIALQEGSYTELTAEQEEEIEKALHGGPNTDTIITRFHLIITRADLSTLAGDNRLNDQIINFYMNLLVERNATDPHLPRLYAMNTFFVPKLLSSGHAALRRWTRKVDLFAHDLILVPVHIAGLDHWCMAIVDLGQHTIRYYDSLGGGRPNHQVMDALERYLREESLDKRGNRWRGRILRSATCGSVPGRNIATTVACLAVRLRNMKRERLR
;
A
#
# COMPACT_ATOMS: atom_id res chain seq x y z
N MET A 1 70.92 6.17 -49.94
CA MET A 1 69.71 6.62 -50.66
C MET A 1 68.84 7.44 -49.73
N ARG A 2 68.56 8.70 -50.10
CA ARG A 2 67.60 9.61 -49.47
C ARG A 2 66.20 9.39 -50.06
N THR A 3 65.15 9.75 -49.33
CA THR A 3 64.07 10.76 -49.64
C THR A 3 62.86 10.50 -48.73
N ARG A 4 62.46 11.47 -47.85
CA ARG A 4 61.44 12.55 -48.02
C ARG A 4 60.03 12.01 -48.32
N SER A 5 58.88 12.55 -47.88
CA SER A 5 58.44 13.59 -46.93
C SER A 5 56.90 13.69 -47.08
N SER A 6 56.18 14.02 -46.01
CA SER A 6 54.86 14.68 -45.94
C SER A 6 53.60 13.96 -46.47
N ALA A 7 52.58 13.76 -45.61
CA ALA A 7 51.50 14.75 -45.48
C ALA A 7 50.44 14.28 -44.47
N ASN A 8 49.90 15.29 -43.80
CA ASN A 8 48.99 15.28 -42.67
C ASN A 8 47.54 15.42 -43.18
N GLN A 9 46.60 14.56 -42.79
CA GLN A 9 45.18 14.89 -42.76
C GLN A 9 44.52 14.26 -41.54
N GLY A 10 44.09 15.13 -40.62
CA GLY A 10 43.45 14.77 -39.38
C GLY A 10 41.98 14.39 -39.56
N LEU A 11 41.54 13.46 -38.71
CA LEU A 11 40.15 13.37 -38.28
C LEU A 11 40.12 13.60 -36.77
N ASN A 12 39.77 14.84 -36.44
CA ASN A 12 39.54 15.36 -35.11
C ASN A 12 38.19 14.84 -34.61
N VAL A 13 38.17 13.71 -33.89
CA VAL A 13 36.98 13.30 -33.14
C VAL A 13 37.02 14.00 -31.78
N ARG A 14 36.41 15.18 -31.76
CA ARG A 14 36.13 15.95 -30.55
C ARG A 14 35.39 15.06 -29.55
N ASN A 15 36.00 14.83 -28.39
CA ASN A 15 35.27 14.48 -27.18
C ASN A 15 34.19 15.55 -26.94
N SER A 16 32.92 15.15 -27.07
CA SER A 16 31.79 15.96 -26.57
C SER A 16 31.36 15.40 -25.22
N PRO A 17 31.74 16.03 -24.08
CA PRO A 17 31.24 15.65 -22.78
C PRO A 17 29.89 16.35 -22.59
N GLY A 18 28.79 15.71 -22.98
CA GLY A 18 27.52 16.43 -22.82
C GLY A 18 26.28 15.73 -23.33
N THR A 19 25.92 14.58 -22.78
CA THR A 19 24.52 14.10 -22.82
C THR A 19 24.19 13.07 -21.75
N ARG A 20 25.15 12.30 -21.24
CA ARG A 20 24.86 11.22 -20.26
C ARG A 20 24.69 11.68 -18.80
N THR A 21 25.32 12.79 -18.42
CA THR A 21 25.25 13.33 -17.05
C THR A 21 24.01 14.19 -16.82
N LYS A 22 23.55 14.91 -17.86
CA LYS A 22 22.36 15.78 -17.78
C LYS A 22 21.09 14.98 -17.49
N SER A 23 20.87 13.84 -18.15
CA SER A 23 19.67 13.02 -17.95
C SER A 23 19.64 12.28 -16.61
N ARG A 24 20.79 11.95 -16.00
CA ARG A 24 20.84 11.40 -14.62
C ARG A 24 20.62 12.49 -13.58
N ASN A 25 21.14 13.69 -13.81
CA ASN A 25 20.92 14.83 -12.90
C ASN A 25 19.48 15.33 -12.92
N ILE A 26 18.81 15.34 -14.08
CA ILE A 26 17.38 15.68 -14.21
C ILE A 26 16.49 14.60 -13.56
N LEU A 27 16.85 13.31 -13.67
CA LEU A 27 16.11 12.23 -13.04
C LEU A 27 16.25 12.26 -11.50
N MET A 28 17.45 12.57 -11.00
CA MET A 28 17.72 12.69 -9.56
C MET A 28 17.10 13.96 -8.96
N SER A 29 17.12 15.10 -9.66
CA SER A 29 16.44 16.32 -9.20
C SER A 29 14.93 16.12 -9.19
N ASN A 30 14.36 15.42 -10.18
CA ASN A 30 12.94 15.12 -10.21
C ASN A 30 12.51 14.17 -9.08
N ILE A 31 13.38 13.24 -8.64
CA ILE A 31 13.12 12.35 -7.50
C ILE A 31 13.29 13.10 -6.18
N SER A 32 14.31 13.95 -6.03
CA SER A 32 14.46 14.81 -4.85
C SER A 32 13.27 15.75 -4.69
N ASP A 33 12.84 16.39 -5.78
CA ASP A 33 11.64 17.22 -5.80
C ASP A 33 10.37 16.37 -5.57
N LEU A 34 10.32 15.11 -6.01
CA LEU A 34 9.18 14.22 -5.75
C LEU A 34 9.14 13.81 -4.27
N VAL A 35 10.29 13.58 -3.65
CA VAL A 35 10.44 13.21 -2.24
C VAL A 35 10.20 14.43 -1.34
N GLU A 36 10.67 15.61 -1.71
CA GLU A 36 10.34 16.87 -1.03
C GLU A 36 8.87 17.25 -1.20
N ARG A 37 8.28 17.03 -2.39
CA ARG A 37 6.82 17.14 -2.58
C ARG A 37 6.08 16.07 -1.77
N PHE A 38 6.60 14.85 -1.65
CA PHE A 38 5.98 13.78 -0.85
C PHE A 38 6.06 14.06 0.65
N ASN A 39 7.20 14.57 1.13
CA ASN A 39 7.38 15.02 2.51
C ASN A 39 6.54 16.27 2.80
N SER A 40 6.46 17.21 1.85
CA SER A 40 5.57 18.38 1.90
C SER A 40 4.10 17.96 1.92
N ILE A 41 3.68 17.00 1.10
CA ILE A 41 2.31 16.45 1.09
C ILE A 41 1.99 15.67 2.37
N ALA A 42 2.94 14.91 2.90
CA ALA A 42 2.80 14.22 4.19
C ALA A 42 2.71 15.20 5.37
N LEU A 43 3.29 16.40 5.24
CA LEU A 43 3.26 17.46 6.23
C LEU A 43 2.15 18.51 6.01
N GLN A 44 1.50 18.55 4.83
CA GLN A 44 0.49 19.57 4.46
C GLN A 44 -0.97 19.09 4.45
N GLU A 45 -1.32 17.96 5.06
CA GLU A 45 -2.72 17.62 5.31
C GLU A 45 -3.11 17.74 6.79
N GLY A 46 -3.59 18.94 7.16
CA GLY A 46 -4.67 19.15 8.13
C GLY A 46 -4.30 18.99 9.61
N SER A 47 -4.65 20.01 10.40
CA SER A 47 -4.78 19.92 11.86
C SER A 47 -5.35 18.55 12.25
N TYR A 48 -4.52 17.71 12.88
CA TYR A 48 -5.06 16.63 13.69
C TYR A 48 -5.93 17.32 14.73
N THR A 49 -7.22 16.99 14.75
CA THR A 49 -8.08 17.44 15.83
C THR A 49 -7.56 16.81 17.10
N GLU A 50 -7.16 17.64 18.06
CA GLU A 50 -6.86 17.15 19.40
C GLU A 50 -8.08 16.42 19.94
N LEU A 51 -7.84 15.31 20.63
CA LEU A 51 -8.89 14.59 21.32
C LEU A 51 -9.40 15.48 22.45
N THR A 52 -10.71 15.53 22.61
CA THR A 52 -11.30 16.17 23.79
C THR A 52 -10.98 15.33 25.03
N ALA A 53 -10.93 15.96 26.21
CA ALA A 53 -10.69 15.24 27.47
C ALA A 53 -11.69 14.09 27.68
N GLU A 54 -12.94 14.27 27.25
CA GLU A 54 -13.98 13.23 27.28
C GLU A 54 -13.62 12.03 26.40
N GLN A 55 -13.09 12.27 25.20
CA GLN A 55 -12.65 11.21 24.29
C GLN A 55 -11.40 10.50 24.80
N GLU A 56 -10.45 11.23 25.40
CA GLU A 56 -9.28 10.63 26.03
C GLU A 56 -9.68 9.73 27.22
N GLU A 57 -10.62 10.17 28.06
CA GLU A 57 -11.14 9.36 29.15
C GLU A 57 -11.84 8.09 28.64
N GLU A 58 -12.63 8.19 27.56
CA GLU A 58 -13.24 7.02 26.91
C GLU A 58 -12.20 6.04 26.39
N ILE A 59 -11.12 6.54 25.77
CA ILE A 59 -10.01 5.72 25.27
C ILE A 59 -9.31 5.02 26.43
N GLU A 60 -8.94 5.75 27.49
CA GLU A 60 -8.29 5.18 28.67
C GLU A 60 -9.16 4.11 29.32
N LYS A 61 -10.47 4.35 29.45
CA LYS A 61 -11.42 3.37 29.98
C LYS A 61 -11.56 2.15 29.08
N ALA A 62 -11.53 2.33 27.76
CA ALA A 62 -11.56 1.23 26.80
C ALA A 62 -10.26 0.40 26.83
N LEU A 63 -9.11 1.02 27.07
CA LEU A 63 -7.81 0.35 27.14
C LEU A 63 -7.57 -0.36 28.49
N HIS A 64 -7.98 0.25 29.60
CA HIS A 64 -7.56 -0.17 30.95
C HIS A 64 -8.70 -0.44 31.95
N GLY A 65 -9.95 -0.14 31.61
CA GLY A 65 -11.08 -0.15 32.55
C GLY A 65 -11.67 -1.52 32.93
N GLY A 66 -11.02 -2.64 32.66
CA GLY A 66 -11.57 -3.97 32.97
C GLY A 66 -10.73 -5.16 32.48
N PRO A 67 -11.27 -6.39 32.57
CA PRO A 67 -10.62 -7.59 32.06
C PRO A 67 -10.32 -7.55 30.56
N ASN A 68 -9.22 -8.20 30.17
CA ASN A 68 -8.78 -8.32 28.78
C ASN A 68 -9.78 -9.09 27.88
N THR A 69 -10.61 -9.95 28.46
CA THR A 69 -11.62 -10.74 27.76
C THR A 69 -12.91 -9.97 27.46
N ASP A 70 -13.06 -8.75 28.00
CA ASP A 70 -14.25 -7.95 27.79
C ASP A 70 -14.41 -7.62 26.31
N THR A 71 -15.62 -7.82 25.79
CA THR A 71 -15.98 -7.34 24.45
C THR A 71 -16.23 -5.84 24.51
N ILE A 72 -15.42 -5.07 23.78
CA ILE A 72 -15.57 -3.61 23.69
C ILE A 72 -16.51 -3.23 22.55
N ILE A 73 -16.38 -3.89 21.40
CA ILE A 73 -17.27 -3.66 20.26
C ILE A 73 -17.47 -4.92 19.43
N THR A 74 -18.71 -5.13 18.96
CA THR A 74 -19.04 -6.17 17.98
C THR A 74 -19.60 -5.50 16.73
N ARG A 75 -18.89 -5.58 15.61
CA ARG A 75 -19.29 -4.97 14.32
C ARG A 75 -18.63 -5.70 13.16
N PHE A 76 -19.25 -5.67 11.98
CA PHE A 76 -18.76 -6.37 10.78
C PHE A 76 -18.57 -7.89 10.96
N HIS A 77 -19.32 -8.49 11.90
CA HIS A 77 -19.13 -9.88 12.35
C HIS A 77 -17.76 -10.15 13.00
N LEU A 78 -17.08 -9.10 13.45
CA LEU A 78 -15.87 -9.14 14.26
C LEU A 78 -16.23 -8.76 15.69
N ILE A 79 -15.57 -9.42 16.64
CA ILE A 79 -15.65 -9.12 18.06
C ILE A 79 -14.29 -8.58 18.45
N ILE A 80 -14.25 -7.34 18.93
CA ILE A 80 -13.04 -6.70 19.41
C ILE A 80 -13.08 -6.71 20.92
N THR A 81 -12.12 -7.41 21.50
CA THR A 81 -11.92 -7.48 22.94
C THR A 81 -11.02 -6.35 23.42
N ARG A 82 -10.96 -6.16 24.74
CA ARG A 82 -9.99 -5.24 25.34
C ARG A 82 -8.54 -5.65 25.06
N ALA A 83 -8.26 -6.96 25.03
CA ALA A 83 -6.95 -7.48 24.64
C ALA A 83 -6.57 -7.07 23.22
N ASP A 84 -7.53 -7.04 22.29
CA ASP A 84 -7.28 -6.58 20.92
C ASP A 84 -7.00 -5.07 20.90
N LEU A 85 -7.80 -4.27 21.59
CA LEU A 85 -7.63 -2.82 21.64
C LEU A 85 -6.34 -2.39 22.33
N SER A 86 -5.88 -3.12 23.35
CA SER A 86 -4.62 -2.80 24.03
C SER A 86 -3.40 -2.92 23.10
N THR A 87 -3.52 -3.63 21.96
CA THR A 87 -2.48 -3.64 20.93
C THR A 87 -2.27 -2.28 20.25
N LEU A 88 -3.24 -1.36 20.35
CA LEU A 88 -3.12 0.02 19.85
C LEU A 88 -2.34 0.95 20.80
N ALA A 89 -2.14 0.54 22.06
CA ALA A 89 -1.48 1.37 23.06
C ALA A 89 0.05 1.28 22.95
N GLY A 90 0.73 2.42 23.12
CA GLY A 90 2.20 2.50 23.16
C GLY A 90 2.87 1.97 21.89
N ASP A 91 3.94 1.18 22.08
CA ASP A 91 4.74 0.57 21.00
C ASP A 91 4.33 -0.89 20.71
N ASN A 92 3.10 -1.27 21.07
CA ASN A 92 2.59 -2.61 20.86
C ASN A 92 2.42 -2.92 19.36
N ARG A 93 2.46 -4.22 19.04
CA ARG A 93 2.22 -4.69 17.68
C ARG A 93 0.74 -4.95 17.49
N LEU A 94 0.16 -4.38 16.44
CA LEU A 94 -1.23 -4.63 16.09
C LEU A 94 -1.43 -6.09 15.75
N ASN A 95 -2.53 -6.64 16.28
CA ASN A 95 -2.98 -7.96 15.87
C ASN A 95 -3.86 -7.88 14.62
N ASP A 96 -4.21 -9.07 14.12
CA ASP A 96 -5.02 -9.23 12.93
C ASP A 96 -6.47 -8.77 13.11
N GLN A 97 -7.05 -8.89 14.32
CA GLN A 97 -8.42 -8.44 14.60
C GLN A 97 -8.54 -6.92 14.41
N ILE A 98 -7.62 -6.15 14.97
CA ILE A 98 -7.61 -4.68 14.83
C ILE A 98 -7.44 -4.26 13.36
N ILE A 99 -6.53 -4.91 12.63
CA ILE A 99 -6.32 -4.61 11.21
C ILE A 99 -7.58 -4.93 10.40
N ASN A 100 -8.17 -6.11 10.57
CA ASN A 100 -9.39 -6.51 9.88
C ASN A 100 -10.56 -5.56 10.20
N PHE A 101 -10.69 -5.14 11.46
CA PHE A 101 -11.71 -4.19 11.88
C PHE A 101 -11.53 -2.83 11.18
N TYR A 102 -10.31 -2.30 11.20
CA TYR A 102 -10.01 -1.02 10.56
C TYR A 102 -10.23 -1.05 9.05
N MET A 103 -9.86 -2.15 8.38
CA MET A 103 -10.14 -2.31 6.95
C MET A 103 -11.64 -2.22 6.65
N ASN A 104 -12.50 -2.80 7.49
CA ASN A 104 -13.95 -2.69 7.33
C ASN A 104 -14.47 -1.26 7.60
N LEU A 105 -13.89 -0.54 8.55
CA LEU A 105 -14.20 0.90 8.76
C LEU A 105 -13.89 1.72 7.51
N LEU A 106 -12.77 1.46 6.83
CA LEU A 106 -12.42 2.13 5.57
C LEU A 106 -13.44 1.81 4.46
N VAL A 107 -13.83 0.54 4.33
CA VAL A 107 -14.84 0.11 3.34
C VAL A 107 -16.17 0.81 3.59
N GLU A 108 -16.63 0.87 4.85
CA GLU A 108 -17.87 1.55 5.20
C GLU A 108 -17.81 3.06 4.93
N ARG A 109 -16.75 3.75 5.38
CA ARG A 109 -16.54 5.18 5.12
C ARG A 109 -16.55 5.49 3.62
N ASN A 110 -15.92 4.64 2.81
CA ASN A 110 -15.87 4.83 1.37
C ASN A 110 -17.19 4.50 0.67
N ALA A 111 -18.05 3.67 1.28
CA ALA A 111 -19.39 3.40 0.77
C ALA A 111 -20.38 4.54 1.04
N THR A 112 -20.16 5.32 2.11
CA THR A 112 -21.04 6.45 2.48
C THR A 112 -20.74 7.74 1.74
N ASP A 113 -19.51 7.92 1.22
CA ASP A 113 -19.11 9.10 0.46
C ASP A 113 -19.00 8.79 -1.05
N PRO A 114 -19.92 9.31 -1.90
CA PRO A 114 -19.87 9.10 -3.36
C PRO A 114 -18.65 9.76 -4.00
N HIS A 115 -17.97 10.66 -3.31
CA HIS A 115 -16.70 11.28 -3.71
C HIS A 115 -15.48 10.44 -3.33
N LEU A 116 -15.64 9.22 -2.81
CA LEU A 116 -14.53 8.28 -2.60
C LEU A 116 -14.57 7.11 -3.61
N PRO A 117 -13.47 6.37 -3.79
CA PRO A 117 -13.46 5.15 -4.60
C PRO A 117 -14.15 3.99 -3.87
N ARG A 118 -14.84 3.12 -4.61
CA ARG A 118 -15.42 1.87 -4.07
C ARG A 118 -14.29 0.94 -3.63
N LEU A 119 -14.29 0.56 -2.35
CA LEU A 119 -13.26 -0.28 -1.76
C LEU A 119 -13.78 -1.68 -1.49
N TYR A 120 -12.93 -2.66 -1.75
CA TYR A 120 -13.02 -3.96 -1.12
C TYR A 120 -11.77 -4.20 -0.29
N ALA A 121 -11.89 -4.87 0.86
CA ALA A 121 -10.74 -5.25 1.66
C ALA A 121 -10.69 -6.77 1.86
N MET A 122 -9.54 -7.35 1.58
CA MET A 122 -9.23 -8.72 1.97
C MET A 122 -8.93 -8.74 3.47
N ASN A 123 -9.24 -9.86 4.13
CA ASN A 123 -8.78 -10.08 5.50
C ASN A 123 -7.29 -10.44 5.54
N THR A 124 -6.69 -10.38 6.72
CA THR A 124 -5.27 -10.68 6.98
C THR A 124 -4.86 -12.12 6.66
N PHE A 125 -5.80 -13.07 6.65
CA PHE A 125 -5.54 -14.48 6.35
C PHE A 125 -5.49 -14.80 4.85
N PHE A 126 -5.91 -13.85 4.01
CA PHE A 126 -5.98 -14.02 2.56
C PHE A 126 -4.60 -14.34 1.96
N VAL A 127 -3.58 -13.54 2.25
CA VAL A 127 -2.24 -13.71 1.66
C VAL A 127 -1.57 -15.02 2.09
N PRO A 128 -1.53 -15.39 3.39
CA PRO A 128 -1.01 -16.69 3.80
C PRO A 128 -1.71 -17.86 3.10
N LYS A 129 -3.04 -17.78 2.96
CA LYS A 129 -3.81 -18.83 2.30
C LYS A 129 -3.57 -18.88 0.79
N LEU A 130 -3.43 -17.72 0.15
CA LEU A 130 -3.11 -17.60 -1.27
C LEU A 130 -1.74 -18.19 -1.59
N LEU A 131 -0.72 -17.85 -0.79
CA LEU A 131 0.64 -18.33 -1.02
C LEU A 131 0.78 -19.84 -0.80
N SER A 132 0.07 -20.39 0.19
CA SER A 132 0.14 -21.82 0.52
C SER A 132 -0.72 -22.70 -0.37
N SER A 133 -1.93 -22.25 -0.74
CA SER A 133 -2.97 -23.11 -1.35
C SER A 133 -3.48 -22.62 -2.71
N GLY A 134 -3.05 -21.44 -3.17
CA GLY A 134 -3.50 -20.86 -4.44
C GLY A 134 -4.98 -20.45 -4.45
N HIS A 135 -5.46 -20.05 -5.64
CA HIS A 135 -6.84 -19.57 -5.84
C HIS A 135 -7.91 -20.63 -5.53
N ALA A 136 -7.66 -21.90 -5.83
CA ALA A 136 -8.66 -22.97 -5.65
C ALA A 136 -9.21 -23.03 -4.22
N ALA A 137 -8.37 -22.81 -3.22
CA ALA A 137 -8.79 -22.78 -1.81
C ALA A 137 -9.52 -21.50 -1.39
N LEU A 138 -9.36 -20.42 -2.17
CA LEU A 138 -9.95 -19.10 -1.95
C LEU A 138 -11.21 -18.86 -2.78
N ARG A 139 -11.52 -19.71 -3.76
CA ARG A 139 -12.66 -19.57 -4.69
C ARG A 139 -14.00 -19.28 -4.01
N ARG A 140 -14.20 -19.79 -2.79
CA ARG A 140 -15.44 -19.59 -2.01
C ARG A 140 -15.48 -18.26 -1.26
N TRP A 141 -14.34 -17.65 -0.97
CA TRP A 141 -14.24 -16.44 -0.15
C TRP A 141 -14.95 -15.25 -0.79
N THR A 142 -14.91 -15.18 -2.12
CA THR A 142 -15.52 -14.15 -2.95
C THR A 142 -16.77 -14.66 -3.67
N ARG A 143 -17.39 -15.76 -3.23
CA ARG A 143 -18.56 -16.36 -3.91
C ARG A 143 -19.72 -15.38 -4.10
N LYS A 144 -19.90 -14.44 -3.17
CA LYS A 144 -20.98 -13.44 -3.19
C LYS A 144 -20.48 -12.02 -3.53
N VAL A 145 -19.24 -11.89 -4.00
CA VAL A 145 -18.59 -10.59 -4.23
C VAL A 145 -17.95 -10.57 -5.61
N ASP A 146 -18.31 -9.59 -6.44
CA ASP A 146 -17.55 -9.27 -7.64
C ASP A 146 -16.44 -8.27 -7.30
N LEU A 147 -15.21 -8.78 -7.08
CA LEU A 147 -14.05 -7.93 -6.76
C LEU A 147 -13.84 -6.83 -7.80
N PHE A 148 -14.06 -7.16 -9.06
CA PHE A 148 -13.81 -6.28 -10.19
C PHE A 148 -14.94 -5.25 -10.41
N ALA A 149 -15.97 -5.28 -9.57
CA ALA A 149 -16.95 -4.20 -9.46
C ALA A 149 -16.47 -3.11 -8.48
N HIS A 150 -15.28 -3.20 -7.89
CA HIS A 150 -14.71 -2.17 -7.02
C HIS A 150 -13.66 -1.35 -7.78
N ASP A 151 -13.28 -0.21 -7.23
CA ASP A 151 -12.22 0.63 -7.79
C ASP A 151 -10.85 0.23 -7.26
N LEU A 152 -10.78 -0.12 -5.98
CA LEU A 152 -9.56 -0.53 -5.28
C LEU A 152 -9.82 -1.76 -4.41
N ILE A 153 -8.80 -2.62 -4.31
CA ILE A 153 -8.78 -3.74 -3.37
C ILE A 153 -7.61 -3.55 -2.41
N LEU A 154 -7.91 -3.50 -1.12
CA LEU A 154 -6.93 -3.45 -0.04
C LEU A 154 -6.57 -4.87 0.38
N VAL A 155 -5.27 -5.14 0.51
CA VAL A 155 -4.76 -6.45 0.89
C VAL A 155 -3.70 -6.28 1.99
N PRO A 156 -4.08 -6.47 3.27
CA PRO A 156 -3.11 -6.54 4.36
C PRO A 156 -2.14 -7.71 4.14
N VAL A 157 -0.86 -7.48 4.41
CA VAL A 157 0.21 -8.47 4.22
C VAL A 157 0.97 -8.63 5.53
N HIS A 158 0.89 -9.81 6.15
CA HIS A 158 1.73 -10.16 7.31
C HIS A 158 3.01 -10.85 6.84
N ILE A 159 4.16 -10.32 7.25
CA ILE A 159 5.47 -10.94 7.04
C ILE A 159 5.87 -11.63 8.35
N ALA A 160 5.42 -12.87 8.52
CA ALA A 160 5.56 -13.62 9.78
C ALA A 160 7.00 -13.65 10.34
N GLY A 161 8.02 -13.81 9.50
CA GLY A 161 9.42 -13.89 9.95
C GLY A 161 9.97 -12.61 10.59
N LEU A 162 9.37 -11.45 10.29
CA LEU A 162 9.70 -10.17 10.91
C LEU A 162 8.56 -9.66 11.79
N ASP A 163 7.44 -10.40 11.82
CA ASP A 163 6.13 -10.00 12.34
C ASP A 163 5.70 -8.61 11.78
N HIS A 164 6.12 -8.40 10.53
CA HIS A 164 5.93 -7.26 9.64
C HIS A 164 4.47 -7.02 9.21
N TRP A 165 3.89 -5.83 9.26
CA TRP A 165 2.68 -5.57 8.48
C TRP A 165 2.94 -4.60 7.32
N CYS A 166 2.61 -5.06 6.13
CA CYS A 166 2.63 -4.29 4.90
C CYS A 166 1.22 -4.22 4.31
N MET A 167 1.08 -3.45 3.23
CA MET A 167 -0.17 -3.33 2.49
C MET A 167 0.09 -3.46 1.00
N ALA A 168 -0.68 -4.30 0.32
CA ALA A 168 -0.80 -4.23 -1.13
C ALA A 168 -2.13 -3.59 -1.50
N ILE A 169 -2.11 -2.68 -2.48
CA ILE A 169 -3.30 -2.05 -3.05
C ILE A 169 -3.38 -2.45 -4.51
N VAL A 170 -4.47 -3.09 -4.90
CA VAL A 170 -4.81 -3.32 -6.31
C VAL A 170 -5.69 -2.15 -6.76
N ASP A 171 -5.22 -1.42 -7.75
CA ASP A 171 -5.98 -0.37 -8.41
C ASP A 171 -6.54 -0.95 -9.72
N LEU A 172 -7.83 -1.24 -9.74
CA LEU A 172 -8.49 -1.91 -10.85
C LEU A 172 -8.68 -0.97 -12.05
N GLY A 173 -8.83 0.33 -11.83
CA GLY A 173 -8.96 1.32 -12.92
C GLY A 173 -7.63 1.62 -13.61
N GLN A 174 -6.52 1.63 -12.85
CA GLN A 174 -5.18 1.85 -13.39
C GLN A 174 -4.44 0.55 -13.74
N HIS A 175 -5.06 -0.61 -13.46
CA HIS A 175 -4.44 -1.93 -13.59
C HIS A 175 -3.08 -2.02 -12.89
N THR A 176 -2.98 -1.54 -11.64
CA THR A 176 -1.71 -1.55 -10.90
C THR A 176 -1.80 -2.33 -9.60
N ILE A 177 -0.68 -2.92 -9.18
CA ILE A 177 -0.51 -3.46 -7.83
C ILE A 177 0.61 -2.65 -7.19
N ARG A 178 0.28 -1.95 -6.11
CA ARG A 178 1.22 -1.14 -5.34
C ARG A 178 1.49 -1.81 -4.01
N TYR A 179 2.76 -1.93 -3.65
CA TYR A 179 3.18 -2.52 -2.37
C TYR A 179 3.79 -1.45 -1.47
N TYR A 180 3.27 -1.36 -0.24
CA TYR A 180 3.65 -0.37 0.76
C TYR A 180 4.29 -1.07 1.95
N ASP A 181 5.53 -0.67 2.26
CA ASP A 181 6.32 -1.17 3.37
C ASP A 181 7.00 0.01 4.08
N SER A 182 6.64 0.23 5.33
CA SER A 182 7.16 1.33 6.16
C SER A 182 8.54 1.07 6.76
N LEU A 183 9.04 -0.18 6.78
CA LEU A 183 10.36 -0.50 7.31
C LEU A 183 11.48 -0.37 6.27
N GLY A 184 11.16 -0.02 5.02
CA GLY A 184 12.15 0.48 4.07
C GLY A 184 13.19 -0.54 3.58
N GLY A 185 12.82 -1.83 3.45
CA GLY A 185 13.71 -2.90 2.95
C GLY A 185 14.07 -2.84 1.45
N GLY A 186 13.69 -1.77 0.74
CA GLY A 186 14.16 -1.45 -0.61
C GLY A 186 13.65 -2.33 -1.76
N ARG A 187 12.96 -3.45 -1.50
CA ARG A 187 12.35 -4.29 -2.54
C ARG A 187 10.93 -4.72 -2.16
N PRO A 188 9.96 -4.59 -3.09
CA PRO A 188 8.63 -5.10 -2.84
C PRO A 188 8.66 -6.62 -2.70
N ASN A 189 7.71 -7.17 -1.95
CA ASN A 189 7.53 -8.61 -1.86
C ASN A 189 7.01 -9.15 -3.20
N HIS A 190 7.93 -9.48 -4.12
CA HIS A 190 7.61 -9.96 -5.46
C HIS A 190 6.74 -11.22 -5.43
N GLN A 191 6.97 -12.12 -4.47
CA GLN A 191 6.17 -13.33 -4.30
C GLN A 191 4.70 -12.99 -4.04
N VAL A 192 4.41 -12.04 -3.15
CA VAL A 192 3.04 -11.58 -2.89
C VAL A 192 2.46 -10.89 -4.12
N MET A 193 3.21 -10.02 -4.79
CA MET A 193 2.72 -9.33 -5.99
C MET A 193 2.42 -10.30 -7.16
N ASP A 194 3.27 -11.29 -7.38
CA ASP A 194 3.08 -12.36 -8.38
C ASP A 194 1.84 -13.19 -8.07
N ALA A 195 1.67 -13.55 -6.80
CA ALA A 195 0.52 -14.32 -6.35
C ALA A 195 -0.79 -13.54 -6.52
N LEU A 196 -0.79 -12.24 -6.19
CA LEU A 196 -1.95 -11.36 -6.39
C LEU A 196 -2.31 -11.20 -7.87
N GLU A 197 -1.31 -11.00 -8.73
CA GLU A 197 -1.52 -10.94 -10.18
C GLU A 197 -2.18 -12.24 -10.70
N ARG A 198 -1.63 -13.39 -10.31
CA ARG A 198 -2.18 -14.68 -10.70
C ARG A 198 -3.60 -14.87 -10.17
N TYR A 199 -3.83 -14.54 -8.89
CA TYR A 199 -5.14 -14.62 -8.26
C TYR A 199 -6.19 -13.80 -9.02
N LEU A 200 -5.89 -12.55 -9.40
CA LEU A 200 -6.83 -11.72 -10.16
C LEU A 200 -7.16 -12.30 -11.54
N ARG A 201 -6.19 -12.93 -12.21
CA ARG A 201 -6.45 -13.60 -13.50
C ARG A 201 -7.38 -14.81 -13.34
N GLU A 202 -7.11 -15.64 -12.34
CA GLU A 202 -7.88 -16.85 -12.03
C GLU A 202 -9.28 -16.49 -11.53
N GLU A 203 -9.41 -15.48 -10.68
CA GLU A 203 -10.67 -14.99 -10.15
C GLU A 203 -11.55 -14.35 -11.24
N SER A 204 -10.96 -13.58 -12.17
CA SER A 204 -11.70 -13.03 -13.32
C SER A 204 -12.26 -14.14 -14.19
N LEU A 205 -11.45 -15.17 -14.46
CA LEU A 205 -11.89 -16.31 -15.26
C LEU A 205 -13.00 -17.08 -14.55
N ASP A 206 -12.87 -17.30 -13.24
CA ASP A 206 -13.84 -18.03 -12.44
C ASP A 206 -15.18 -17.31 -12.30
N LYS A 207 -15.17 -16.00 -12.01
CA LYS A 207 -16.39 -15.24 -11.71
C LYS A 207 -17.03 -14.59 -12.92
N ARG A 208 -16.24 -14.20 -13.91
CA ARG A 208 -16.71 -13.45 -15.10
C ARG A 208 -16.57 -14.23 -16.40
N GLY A 209 -15.95 -15.41 -16.40
CA GLY A 209 -15.74 -16.22 -17.60
C GLY A 209 -14.75 -15.62 -18.61
N ASN A 210 -14.00 -14.59 -18.22
CA ASN A 210 -13.04 -13.92 -19.09
C ASN A 210 -11.72 -13.61 -18.37
N ARG A 211 -10.64 -13.52 -19.15
CA ARG A 211 -9.32 -13.20 -18.61
C ARG A 211 -9.25 -11.71 -18.28
N TRP A 212 -8.73 -11.39 -17.09
CA TRP A 212 -8.33 -10.03 -16.73
C TRP A 212 -7.36 -9.45 -17.76
N ARG A 213 -7.70 -8.31 -18.36
CA ARG A 213 -6.94 -7.71 -19.47
C ARG A 213 -5.96 -6.60 -19.03
N GLY A 214 -5.96 -6.23 -17.75
CA GLY A 214 -5.08 -5.18 -17.24
C GLY A 214 -3.63 -5.63 -17.20
N ARG A 215 -2.74 -4.89 -17.87
CA ARG A 215 -1.29 -5.08 -17.73
C ARG A 215 -0.89 -4.56 -16.35
N ILE A 216 -0.38 -5.43 -15.48
CA ILE A 216 -0.09 -5.06 -14.10
C ILE A 216 1.20 -4.23 -14.04
N LEU A 217 1.04 -2.92 -13.85
CA LEU A 217 2.16 -2.07 -13.47
C LEU A 217 2.42 -2.30 -11.97
N ARG A 218 3.65 -2.69 -11.66
CA ARG A 218 4.10 -2.93 -10.30
C ARG A 218 4.93 -1.76 -9.82
N SER A 219 4.53 -1.16 -8.72
CA SER A 219 5.32 -0.13 -8.06
C SER A 219 5.45 -0.42 -6.58
N ALA A 220 6.66 -0.37 -6.07
CA ALA A 220 6.92 -0.36 -4.64
C ALA A 220 7.07 1.10 -4.21
N THR A 221 6.34 1.50 -3.19
CA THR A 221 6.59 2.78 -2.53
C THR A 221 7.24 2.50 -1.19
N CYS A 222 8.49 2.93 -1.08
CA CYS A 222 9.26 2.95 0.16
C CYS A 222 9.09 4.33 0.77
N GLY A 223 8.59 4.40 2.01
CA GLY A 223 8.61 5.62 2.80
C GLY A 223 9.30 5.31 4.11
N SER A 224 10.51 5.83 4.30
CA SER A 224 11.12 5.90 5.63
C SER A 224 10.37 6.96 6.42
N VAL A 225 9.35 6.55 7.18
CA VAL A 225 8.69 7.45 8.12
C VAL A 225 9.36 7.28 9.49
N PRO A 226 9.89 8.34 10.11
CA PRO A 226 10.39 8.28 11.48
C PRO A 226 9.21 7.96 12.42
N GLY A 227 9.31 6.86 13.18
CA GLY A 227 8.22 6.39 14.04
C GLY A 227 7.69 5.03 13.57
N ARG A 228 8.04 3.99 14.31
CA ARG A 228 7.86 2.58 13.94
C ARG A 228 6.43 2.08 14.22
N ASN A 229 5.41 2.58 13.53
CA ASN A 229 4.08 2.00 13.71
C ASN A 229 3.28 1.81 12.41
N ILE A 230 2.42 0.78 12.43
CA ILE A 230 1.47 0.46 11.36
C ILE A 230 0.39 1.51 11.24
N ALA A 231 0.10 2.24 12.31
CA ALA A 231 -0.78 3.41 12.27
C ALA A 231 -0.31 4.40 11.20
N THR A 232 1.00 4.51 10.97
CA THR A 232 1.56 5.30 9.86
C THR A 232 1.27 4.70 8.49
N THR A 233 1.40 3.38 8.30
CA THR A 233 1.04 2.71 7.03
C THR A 233 -0.45 2.88 6.72
N VAL A 234 -1.28 2.77 7.75
CA VAL A 234 -2.74 2.93 7.68
C VAL A 234 -3.15 4.41 7.49
N ALA A 235 -2.47 5.35 8.12
CA ALA A 235 -2.67 6.80 7.93
C ALA A 235 -2.21 7.24 6.53
N CYS A 236 -1.03 6.79 6.09
CA CYS A 236 -0.55 6.96 4.72
C CYS A 236 -1.55 6.39 3.70
N LEU A 237 -2.16 5.24 3.99
CA LEU A 237 -3.21 4.65 3.18
C LEU A 237 -4.46 5.56 3.14
N ALA A 238 -4.93 6.05 4.29
CA ALA A 238 -6.09 6.93 4.36
C ALA A 238 -5.90 8.26 3.60
N VAL A 239 -4.69 8.84 3.66
CA VAL A 239 -4.30 10.03 2.90
C VAL A 239 -4.20 9.71 1.40
N ARG A 240 -3.57 8.59 1.03
CA ARG A 240 -3.41 8.22 -0.38
C ARG A 240 -4.73 7.86 -1.06
N LEU A 241 -5.65 7.20 -0.35
CA LEU A 241 -7.00 6.88 -0.84
C LEU A 241 -7.81 8.14 -1.18
N ARG A 242 -7.67 9.21 -0.38
CA ARG A 242 -8.28 10.52 -0.69
C ARG A 242 -7.70 11.14 -1.97
N ASN A 243 -6.38 11.06 -2.15
CA ASN A 243 -5.69 11.70 -3.27
C ASN A 243 -5.81 10.95 -4.61
N MET A 244 -5.95 9.61 -4.60
CA MET A 244 -6.09 8.82 -5.84
C MET A 244 -7.34 9.16 -6.66
N LYS A 245 -8.42 9.68 -6.06
CA LYS A 245 -9.58 10.14 -6.84
C LYS A 245 -9.35 11.52 -7.47
N ARG A 246 -8.63 12.42 -6.79
CA ARG A 246 -8.24 13.74 -7.32
C ARG A 246 -7.33 13.62 -8.54
N GLU A 247 -6.43 12.62 -8.53
CA GLU A 247 -5.56 12.31 -9.67
C GLU A 247 -6.30 11.69 -10.87
N ARG A 248 -7.46 11.04 -10.66
CA ARG A 248 -8.30 10.48 -11.74
C ARG A 248 -9.25 11.50 -12.39
N LEU A 249 -9.44 12.67 -11.78
CA LEU A 249 -10.31 13.75 -12.27
C LEU A 249 -9.52 14.85 -13.03
N ARG A 250 -8.22 14.65 -13.25
CA ARG A 250 -7.33 15.50 -14.06
C ARG A 250 -6.86 14.73 -15.28
#